data_AF-A0A453MLJ2-F1
#
_entry.id   AF-A0A453MLJ2-F1
#
_cell.length_a   1.000
_cell.length_b   1.000
_cell.length_c   1.000
_cell.angle_alpha   90.00
_cell.angle_beta   90.00
_cell.angle_gamma   90.00
#
_symmetry.space_group_name_H-M   'P 1'
#
loop_
_entity.id
_entity.type
_entity.pdbx_description
1 polymer ?
#
loop_
_entity_poly.entity_id
_entity_poly.type
_entity_poly.pdbx_seq_one_letter_code
_entity_poly.pdbx_strand_id
1 'polypeptide(L)' 'PDDVSISNASELEVTEWVIQDEPGVYITVRELADGARELRRVRFRSITIL' A
#
# COMPACT_ATOMS: atom_id res chain seq x y z
N PRO A 1 -22.25 -21.18 -22.18
CA PRO A 1 -21.76 -21.42 -20.81
C PRO A 1 -20.76 -20.32 -20.49
N ASP A 2 -21.29 -19.27 -19.90
CA ASP A 2 -20.58 -18.12 -19.40
C ASP A 2 -19.63 -18.54 -18.29
N ASP A 3 -18.42 -18.96 -18.65
CA ASP A 3 -17.31 -18.98 -17.71
C ASP A 3 -16.84 -17.53 -17.57
N VAL A 4 -17.55 -16.79 -16.73
CA VAL A 4 -17.01 -15.59 -16.08
C VAL A 4 -15.80 -16.06 -15.29
N SER A 5 -14.67 -16.14 -15.95
CA SER A 5 -13.39 -16.36 -15.30
C SER A 5 -13.12 -15.06 -14.55
N ILE A 6 -13.54 -15.03 -13.29
CA ILE A 6 -13.14 -14.01 -12.33
C ILE A 6 -11.60 -14.12 -12.27
N SER A 7 -10.89 -13.34 -13.09
CA SER A 7 -9.44 -13.12 -13.02
C SER A 7 -9.07 -12.28 -11.79
N ASN A 8 -9.84 -12.43 -10.72
CA ASN A 8 -9.54 -11.94 -9.40
C ASN A 8 -9.10 -13.17 -8.61
N ALA A 9 -7.98 -13.77 -9.03
CA ALA A 9 -7.08 -14.43 -8.09
C ALA A 9 -6.54 -13.32 -7.18
N SER A 10 -7.44 -12.88 -6.31
CA SER A 10 -7.23 -11.97 -5.22
C SER A 10 -5.99 -12.45 -4.46
N GLU A 11 -5.16 -11.52 -4.02
CA GLU A 11 -5.05 -11.44 -2.56
C GLU A 11 -4.49 -12.71 -1.90
N LEU A 12 -3.38 -13.22 -2.42
CA LEU A 12 -2.42 -13.91 -1.56
C LEU A 12 -1.81 -12.85 -0.63
N GLU A 13 -2.60 -12.40 0.35
CA GLU A 13 -2.25 -11.52 1.48
C GLU A 13 -1.11 -10.54 1.20
N VAL A 14 -1.24 -9.70 0.17
CA VAL A 14 -0.34 -8.54 0.03
C VAL A 14 -0.85 -7.50 1.02
N THR A 15 -0.41 -7.60 2.27
CA THR A 15 -0.73 -6.60 3.30
C THR A 15 -0.06 -5.29 2.89
N GLU A 16 -0.82 -4.36 2.33
CA GLU A 16 -0.39 -2.98 2.08
C GLU A 16 -1.03 -2.06 3.11
N TRP A 17 -0.22 -1.28 3.81
CA TRP A 17 -0.70 -0.34 4.82
C TRP A 17 -0.02 1.03 4.72
N VAL A 18 -0.68 2.04 5.27
CA VAL A 18 -0.18 3.42 5.33
C VAL A 18 0.18 3.77 6.76
N ILE A 19 1.39 4.30 6.96
CA ILE A 19 1.90 4.80 8.25
C ILE A 19 2.07 6.31 8.12
N GLN A 20 1.70 7.06 9.16
CA GLN A 20 2.16 8.44 9.32
C GLN A 20 3.44 8.42 10.15
N ASP A 21 4.56 8.77 9.54
CA ASP A 21 5.86 8.79 10.21
C ASP A 21 6.05 10.11 10.99
N GLU A 22 5.74 11.22 10.32
CA GLU A 22 5.78 12.58 10.85
C GLU A 22 4.53 13.36 10.40
N PRO A 23 4.17 14.51 11.01
CA PRO A 23 3.04 15.32 10.59
C PRO A 23 3.13 15.71 9.10
N GLY A 24 2.24 15.14 8.29
CA GLY A 24 2.22 15.36 6.84
C GLY A 24 3.09 14.41 6.01
N VAL A 25 3.83 13.48 6.61
CA VAL A 25 4.61 12.45 5.91
C VAL A 25 3.88 11.11 6.02
N TYR A 26 3.42 10.58 4.88
CA TYR A 26 2.70 9.32 4.79
C TYR A 26 3.49 8.31 3.98
N ILE A 27 3.68 7.13 4.55
CA ILE A 27 4.47 6.04 3.97
C ILE A 27 3.54 4.88 3.66
N THR A 28 3.54 4.41 2.41
CA THR A 28 2.87 3.17 2.02
C THR A 28 3.89 2.04 2.02
N VAL A 29 3.62 0.98 2.77
CA VAL A 29 4.48 -0.21 2.89
C VAL A 29 3.68 -1.42 2.43
N ARG A 30 4.32 -2.34 1.70
CA ARG A 30 3.80 -3.69 1.48
C ARG A 30 4.64 -4.71 2.21
N GLU A 31 3.99 -5.74 2.73
CA GLU A 31 4.68 -6.97 3.12
C GLU A 31 4.82 -7.90 1.91
N LEU A 32 6.01 -8.49 1.77
CA LEU A 32 6.31 -9.52 0.79
C LEU A 32 6.05 -10.89 1.42
N ALA A 33 5.91 -11.93 0.59
CA ALA A 33 5.65 -13.30 1.06
C ALA A 33 6.74 -13.87 2.01
N ASP A 34 7.95 -13.29 2.00
CA ASP A 34 9.07 -13.64 2.90
C ASP A 34 9.04 -12.85 4.23
N GLY A 35 8.02 -12.01 4.46
CA GLY A 35 7.91 -11.12 5.62
C GLY A 35 8.75 -9.83 5.52
N ALA A 36 9.51 -9.68 4.44
CA ALA A 36 10.22 -8.44 4.15
C ALA A 36 9.24 -7.29 3.84
N ARG A 37 9.58 -6.08 4.27
CA ARG A 37 8.79 -4.87 4.04
C ARG A 37 9.37 -4.07 2.89
N GLU A 38 8.56 -3.77 1.89
CA GLU A 38 8.95 -2.88 0.80
C GLU A 38 8.25 -1.52 0.92
N LEU A 39 9.04 -0.46 0.80
CA LEU A 39 8.54 0.90 0.65
C LEU A 39 7.95 1.11 -0.75
N ARG A 40 6.65 1.41 -0.81
CA ARG A 40 5.94 1.67 -2.08
C ARG A 40 5.87 3.14 -2.44
N ARG A 41 5.61 3.98 -1.44
CA ARG A 41 5.33 5.40 -1.68
C ARG A 41 5.63 6.22 -0.45
N VAL A 42 6.20 7.39 -0.68
CA VAL A 42 6.24 8.48 0.29
C VAL A 42 5.38 9.62 -0.25
N ARG A 43 4.39 10.05 0.52
CA ARG A 43 3.54 11.20 0.21
C ARG A 43 3.81 12.30 1.21
N PHE A 44 4.11 13.48 0.71
CA PHE A 44 4.23 14.69 1.50
C PHE A 44 2.94 15.50 1.33
N ARG A 45 2.29 15.83 2.44
CA ARG A 45 1.24 16.84 2.46
C ARG A 45 1.94 18.18 2.52
N SER A 46 1.73 19.03 1.52
CA SER A 46 2.19 20.42 1.57
C SER A 46 1.58 21.08 2.81
N ILE A 47 2.41 21.37 3.79
CA ILE A 47 2.03 22.24 4.89
C ILE A 47 2.28 23.67 4.39
N THR A 48 1.23 24.32 3.93
CA THR A 48 1.27 25.77 3.74
C THR A 48 1.19 26.37 5.14
N ILE A 49 2.32 26.86 5.65
CA ILE A 49 2.33 27.73 6.82
C ILE A 49 1.90 29.10 6.32
N LEU A 50 0.72 29.57 6.76
CA LEU A 50 0.18 30.90 6.47
C LEU A 50 0.77 31.95 7.43
#